data_AF-A0A0C9TMR6-F1
#
_entry.id   AF-A0A0C9TMR6-F1
#
_cell.length_a   1.000
_cell.length_b   1.000
_cell.length_c   1.000
_cell.angle_alpha   90.00
_cell.angle_beta   90.00
_cell.angle_gamma   90.00
#
_symmetry.space_group_name_H-M   'P 1'
#
loop_
_entity.id
_entity.type
_entity.pdbx_description
1 polymer ?
#
loop_
_entity_poly.entity_id
_entity_poly.type
_entity_poly.pdbx_seq_one_letter_code
_entity_poly.pdbx_strand_id
1 'polypeptide(L)'
;MTGRVTKEKLAALLSIQLQIVAKDQGWATYEDQGIWSWFELAIVTKQYESGTTITEADIKKGTDDKPLTWISHWLPLSETYQNQSGILFEKASALLQNISEGDWIAVVGCAQYAAWECDAASGKLDVILAQNAA
;
A
#
# COMPACT_ATOMS: atom_id res chain seq x y z
N MET A 1 6.76 4.01 -6.46
CA MET A 1 6.78 5.48 -6.38
C MET A 1 7.30 5.89 -5.01
N THR A 2 8.62 6.03 -4.89
CA THR A 2 9.22 6.85 -3.85
C THR A 2 9.22 8.28 -4.39
N GLY A 3 8.18 9.06 -4.08
CA GLY A 3 8.16 10.46 -4.54
C GLY A 3 6.82 11.15 -4.34
N ARG A 4 6.90 12.42 -3.95
CA ARG A 4 5.78 13.36 -3.83
C ARG A 4 4.92 13.37 -5.10
N VAL A 5 3.61 13.37 -4.94
CA VAL A 5 2.67 13.56 -6.04
C VAL A 5 2.71 15.03 -6.49
N THR A 6 3.02 15.26 -7.77
CA THR A 6 2.92 16.60 -8.39
C THR A 6 1.62 16.70 -9.18
N LYS A 7 1.19 17.92 -9.47
CA LYS A 7 -0.02 18.17 -10.27
C LYS A 7 0.02 17.49 -11.64
N GLU A 8 1.16 17.52 -12.32
CA GLU A 8 1.33 16.93 -13.66
C GLU A 8 1.20 15.41 -13.60
N LYS A 9 1.86 14.78 -12.60
CA LYS A 9 1.76 13.34 -12.38
C LYS A 9 0.33 12.93 -12.04
N LEU A 10 -0.36 13.71 -11.20
CA LEU A 10 -1.73 13.45 -10.82
C LEU A 10 -2.69 13.50 -12.02
N ALA A 11 -2.56 14.50 -12.88
CA ALA A 11 -3.40 14.62 -14.07
C ALA A 11 -3.21 13.45 -15.05
N ALA A 12 -1.96 12.99 -15.19
CA ALA A 12 -1.60 11.86 -16.03
C ALA A 12 -1.82 10.50 -15.37
N LEU A 13 -2.13 10.42 -14.07
CA LEU A 13 -2.20 9.16 -13.33
C LEU A 13 -3.34 8.26 -13.85
N LEU A 14 -2.99 7.06 -14.31
CA LEU A 14 -3.93 6.07 -14.83
C LEU A 14 -4.14 4.91 -13.86
N SER A 15 -3.06 4.38 -13.31
CA SER A 15 -3.16 3.30 -12.34
C SER A 15 -1.94 3.17 -11.45
N ILE A 16 -2.14 2.50 -10.31
CA ILE A 16 -1.10 2.16 -9.36
C ILE A 16 -1.27 0.69 -8.94
N GLN A 17 -0.17 -0.05 -8.85
CA GLN A 17 -0.16 -1.42 -8.33
C GLN A 17 1.09 -1.67 -7.48
N LEU A 18 0.91 -2.30 -6.32
CA LEU A 18 2.02 -2.76 -5.49
C LEU A 18 2.50 -4.12 -5.97
N GLN A 19 3.81 -4.24 -6.19
CA GLN A 19 4.50 -5.50 -6.40
C GLN A 19 5.47 -5.69 -5.25
N ILE A 20 5.41 -6.83 -4.58
CA ILE A 20 6.21 -7.05 -3.38
C ILE A 20 6.74 -8.47 -3.34
N VAL A 21 7.92 -8.63 -2.73
CA VAL A 21 8.49 -9.93 -2.38
C VAL A 21 8.47 -10.01 -0.87
N ALA A 22 7.56 -10.81 -0.34
CA ALA A 22 7.25 -10.83 1.08
C ALA A 22 6.84 -12.23 1.54
N LYS A 23 6.88 -12.42 2.86
CA LYS A 23 6.44 -13.62 3.57
C LYS A 23 5.65 -13.21 4.81
N ASP A 24 4.87 -14.13 5.35
CA ASP A 24 4.38 -14.01 6.72
C ASP A 24 5.25 -14.87 7.67
N GLN A 25 4.75 -15.13 8.87
CA GLN A 25 5.44 -15.99 9.84
C GLN A 25 5.44 -17.47 9.46
N GLY A 26 4.59 -17.87 8.51
CA GLY A 26 4.52 -19.22 7.93
C GLY A 26 3.83 -20.30 8.76
N TRP A 27 3.23 -19.93 9.90
CA TRP A 27 2.41 -20.81 10.71
C TRP A 27 1.16 -20.08 11.22
N ALA A 28 0.07 -20.82 11.37
CA ALA A 28 -1.15 -20.33 12.00
C ALA A 28 -1.73 -21.44 12.89
N THR A 29 -2.23 -21.08 14.07
CA THR A 29 -2.86 -22.06 14.97
C THR A 29 -4.13 -22.67 14.36
N TYR A 30 -4.84 -21.87 13.56
CA TYR A 30 -6.03 -22.26 12.82
C TYR A 30 -5.93 -21.74 11.39
N GLU A 31 -5.32 -22.55 10.51
CA GLU A 31 -5.10 -22.16 9.11
C GLU A 31 -6.41 -21.86 8.36
N ASP A 32 -7.51 -22.50 8.76
CA ASP A 32 -8.85 -22.31 8.22
C ASP A 32 -9.52 -21.01 8.69
N GLN A 33 -9.00 -20.37 9.74
CA GLN A 33 -9.51 -19.11 10.27
C GLN A 33 -8.89 -17.87 9.59
N GLY A 34 -8.05 -18.07 8.59
CA GLY A 34 -7.68 -17.04 7.64
C GLY A 34 -6.28 -16.46 7.79
N ILE A 35 -5.98 -15.58 6.85
CA ILE A 35 -4.74 -14.83 6.73
C ILE A 35 -4.90 -13.50 7.46
N TRP A 36 -3.92 -13.15 8.29
CA TRP A 36 -3.98 -11.96 9.14
C TRP A 36 -2.75 -11.04 9.03
N SER A 37 -1.99 -11.18 7.95
CA SER A 37 -0.94 -10.24 7.53
C SER A 37 -1.23 -9.74 6.11
N TRP A 38 -1.05 -8.44 5.86
CA TRP A 38 -1.39 -7.82 4.58
C TRP A 38 -0.60 -6.53 4.34
N PHE A 39 -0.64 -6.05 3.10
CA PHE A 39 -0.15 -4.71 2.76
C PHE A 39 -1.31 -3.78 2.45
N GLU A 40 -1.18 -2.52 2.87
CA GLU A 40 -2.06 -1.42 2.50
C GLU A 40 -1.31 -0.33 1.74
N LEU A 41 -2.05 0.44 0.96
CA LEU A 41 -1.62 1.72 0.43
C LEU A 41 -2.34 2.84 1.19
N ALA A 42 -1.59 3.68 1.89
CA ALA A 42 -2.11 4.80 2.65
C ALA A 42 -1.70 6.14 2.04
N ILE A 43 -2.59 7.13 2.07
CA ILE A 43 -2.24 8.50 1.69
C ILE A 43 -1.74 9.24 2.92
N VAL A 44 -0.52 9.77 2.86
CA VAL A 44 0.11 10.52 3.96
C VAL A 44 0.56 11.90 3.47
N THR A 45 0.63 12.87 4.38
CA THR A 45 0.91 14.28 4.04
C THR A 45 2.39 14.65 4.11
N LYS A 46 3.25 13.72 4.53
CA LYS A 46 4.71 13.87 4.58
C LYS A 46 5.40 12.56 4.26
N GLN A 47 6.67 12.63 3.91
CA GLN A 47 7.50 11.46 3.71
C GLN A 47 7.89 10.82 5.04
N TYR A 48 7.92 9.50 5.08
CA TYR A 48 8.45 8.71 6.18
C TYR A 48 9.63 7.87 5.72
N GLU A 49 10.55 7.59 6.62
CA GLU A 49 11.65 6.65 6.38
C GLU A 49 11.14 5.21 6.42
N SER A 50 11.79 4.31 5.68
CA SER A 50 11.45 2.89 5.72
C SER A 50 11.58 2.33 7.14
N GLY A 51 10.63 1.50 7.57
CA GLY A 51 10.59 0.95 8.92
C GLY A 51 9.97 1.89 9.97
N THR A 52 9.55 3.10 9.59
CA THR A 52 8.80 3.97 10.51
C THR A 52 7.41 3.38 10.80
N THR A 53 7.04 3.30 12.08
CA THR A 53 5.67 2.97 12.49
C THR A 53 4.73 4.10 12.08
N ILE A 54 3.68 3.77 11.33
CA ILE A 54 2.61 4.68 10.91
C ILE A 54 1.35 4.34 11.70
N THR A 55 0.68 5.36 12.23
CA THR A 55 -0.62 5.22 12.91
C THR A 55 -1.74 5.87 12.11
N GLU A 56 -3.00 5.66 12.48
CA GLU A 56 -4.13 6.33 11.81
C GLU A 56 -4.01 7.87 11.83
N ALA A 57 -3.34 8.45 12.84
CA ALA A 57 -3.13 9.90 12.94
C ALA A 57 -2.13 10.45 11.91
N ASP A 58 -1.29 9.57 11.36
CA ASP A 58 -0.31 9.91 10.32
C ASP A 58 -0.91 9.86 8.91
N ILE A 59 -2.08 9.21 8.76
CA ILE A 59 -2.76 9.01 7.49
C ILE A 59 -3.73 10.17 7.26
N LYS A 60 -3.73 10.69 6.01
CA LYS A 60 -4.69 11.71 5.57
C LYS A 60 -6.11 11.21 5.80
N LYS A 61 -6.95 12.06 6.37
CA LYS A 61 -8.36 11.72 6.61
C LYS A 61 -9.25 12.11 5.43
N GLY A 62 -10.24 11.28 5.16
CA GLY A 62 -11.32 11.54 4.21
C GLY A 62 -12.35 12.53 4.76
N THR A 63 -13.38 12.81 3.97
CA THR A 63 -14.51 13.66 4.38
C THR A 63 -15.36 13.05 5.49
N ASP A 64 -15.21 11.74 5.75
CA ASP A 64 -15.84 10.99 6.84
C ASP A 64 -14.95 10.87 8.09
N ASP A 65 -13.86 11.64 8.16
CA ASP A 65 -12.86 11.64 9.24
C ASP A 65 -12.13 10.29 9.44
N LYS A 66 -12.21 9.37 8.47
CA LYS A 66 -11.49 8.09 8.50
C LYS A 66 -10.15 8.17 7.77
N PRO A 67 -9.13 7.40 8.21
CA PRO A 67 -7.85 7.32 7.50
C PRO A 67 -8.04 6.76 6.08
N LEU A 68 -7.46 7.44 5.10
CA LEU A 68 -7.46 7.06 3.70
C LEU A 68 -6.41 5.97 3.45
N THR A 69 -6.82 4.73 3.69
CA THR A 69 -6.03 3.52 3.44
C THR A 69 -6.84 2.46 2.71
N TRP A 70 -6.16 1.65 1.91
CA TRP A 70 -6.78 0.58 1.13
C TRP A 70 -5.88 -0.65 1.14
N ILE A 71 -6.47 -1.82 1.42
CA ILE A 71 -5.77 -3.10 1.32
C ILE A 71 -5.31 -3.30 -0.13
N SER A 72 -4.01 -3.56 -0.29
CA SER A 72 -3.42 -3.95 -1.56
C SER A 72 -3.60 -5.44 -1.81
N HIS A 73 -3.21 -6.27 -0.84
CA HIS A 73 -3.35 -7.72 -0.86
C HIS A 73 -2.98 -8.33 0.49
N TRP A 74 -3.48 -9.54 0.73
CA TRP A 74 -3.14 -10.37 1.88
C TRP A 74 -1.92 -11.25 1.58
N LEU A 75 -1.10 -11.51 2.60
CA LEU A 75 0.07 -12.38 2.50
C LEU A 75 -0.32 -13.86 2.61
N PRO A 76 0.03 -14.73 1.66
CA PRO A 76 -0.21 -16.15 1.86
C PRO A 76 0.62 -16.69 3.04
N LEU A 77 0.06 -17.66 3.75
CA LEU A 77 0.77 -18.38 4.82
C LEU A 77 1.99 -19.10 4.26
N SER A 78 3.18 -18.58 4.52
CA SER A 78 4.44 -19.05 3.94
C SER A 78 5.64 -18.53 4.73
N GLU A 79 6.53 -19.45 5.14
CA GLU A 79 7.85 -19.10 5.70
C GLU A 79 8.84 -18.60 4.63
N THR A 80 8.46 -18.70 3.35
CA THR A 80 9.32 -18.33 2.22
C THR A 80 8.83 -17.04 1.56
N TYR A 81 9.79 -16.23 1.10
CA TYR A 81 9.50 -15.02 0.35
C TYR A 81 8.91 -15.35 -1.02
N GLN A 82 7.74 -14.78 -1.31
CA GLN A 82 7.03 -14.97 -2.57
C GLN A 82 6.77 -13.64 -3.25
N ASN A 83 6.85 -13.65 -4.59
CA ASN A 83 6.43 -12.51 -5.41
C ASN A 83 4.90 -12.40 -5.38
N GLN A 84 4.41 -11.22 -5.11
CA GLN A 84 2.98 -10.94 -4.99
C GLN A 84 2.64 -9.64 -5.70
N SER A 85 1.50 -9.66 -6.38
CA SER A 85 0.93 -8.53 -7.08
C SER A 85 -0.37 -8.14 -6.39
N GLY A 86 -0.44 -6.90 -5.90
CA GLY A 86 -1.63 -6.37 -5.28
C GLY A 86 -2.74 -6.01 -6.27
N ILE A 87 -3.83 -5.48 -5.72
CA ILE A 87 -4.92 -4.89 -6.50
C ILE A 87 -4.39 -3.77 -7.40
N LEU A 88 -4.87 -3.74 -8.64
CA LEU A 88 -4.67 -2.64 -9.57
C LEU A 88 -5.66 -1.51 -9.25
N PHE A 89 -5.16 -0.41 -8.70
CA PHE A 89 -5.97 0.78 -8.44
C PHE A 89 -6.00 1.65 -9.70
N GLU A 90 -7.08 1.54 -10.47
CA GLU A 90 -7.30 2.37 -11.66
C GLU A 90 -7.76 3.78 -11.31
N LYS A 91 -7.72 4.70 -12.29
CA LYS A 91 -8.01 6.13 -12.12
C LYS A 91 -9.32 6.43 -11.38
N ALA A 92 -10.35 5.60 -11.58
CA ALA A 92 -11.65 5.76 -10.93
C ALA A 92 -11.70 5.22 -9.49
N SER A 93 -10.65 4.55 -9.00
CA SER A 93 -10.59 3.99 -7.65
C SER A 93 -10.62 5.09 -6.59
N ALA A 94 -11.22 4.78 -5.43
CA ALA A 94 -11.28 5.70 -4.31
C ALA A 94 -9.89 6.19 -3.86
N LEU A 95 -8.87 5.33 -3.94
CA LEU A 95 -7.47 5.68 -3.67
C LEU A 95 -7.01 6.85 -4.55
N LEU A 96 -7.19 6.74 -5.87
CA LEU A 96 -6.75 7.76 -6.82
C LEU A 96 -7.65 9.00 -6.85
N GLN A 97 -8.92 8.90 -6.44
CA GLN A 97 -9.81 10.05 -6.32
C GLN A 97 -9.54 10.91 -5.09
N ASN A 98 -8.87 10.38 -4.06
CA ASN A 98 -8.59 11.11 -2.82
C ASN A 98 -7.15 11.65 -2.71
N ILE A 99 -6.29 11.30 -3.66
CA ILE A 99 -4.91 11.78 -3.68
C ILE A 99 -4.87 13.21 -4.23
N SER A 100 -4.07 14.06 -3.60
CA SER A 100 -3.92 15.46 -3.96
C SER A 100 -2.45 15.79 -4.24
N GLU A 101 -2.21 16.92 -4.89
CA GLU A 101 -0.85 17.42 -5.06
C GLU A 101 -0.18 17.60 -3.67
N GLY A 102 1.05 17.12 -3.57
CA GLY A 102 1.84 17.18 -2.35
C GLY A 102 1.70 15.96 -1.43
N ASP A 103 0.68 15.14 -1.63
CA ASP A 103 0.51 13.88 -0.90
C ASP A 103 1.60 12.86 -1.29
N TRP A 104 1.75 11.87 -0.42
CA TRP A 104 2.60 10.71 -0.60
C TRP A 104 1.77 9.43 -0.45
N ILE A 105 2.17 8.39 -1.16
CA ILE A 105 1.62 7.04 -0.98
C ILE A 105 2.60 6.25 -0.14
N ALA A 106 2.18 5.87 1.06
CA ALA A 106 2.91 4.95 1.92
C ALA A 106 2.45 3.51 1.63
N VAL A 107 3.39 2.57 1.64
CA VAL A 107 3.10 1.14 1.71
C VAL A 107 3.17 0.77 3.18
N VAL A 108 2.09 0.22 3.73
CA VAL A 108 2.00 -0.14 5.14
C VAL A 108 1.94 -1.65 5.24
N GLY A 109 2.91 -2.27 5.92
CA GLY A 109 2.83 -3.67 6.31
C GLY A 109 1.99 -3.81 7.58
N CYS A 110 1.02 -4.70 7.55
CA CYS A 110 0.02 -4.86 8.60
C CYS A 110 -0.02 -6.31 9.07
N ALA A 111 -0.23 -6.48 10.37
CA ALA A 111 -0.50 -7.77 11.00
C ALA A 111 -1.53 -7.57 12.12
N GLN A 112 -2.50 -8.47 12.23
CA GLN A 112 -3.57 -8.33 13.22
C GLN A 112 -3.07 -8.58 14.66
N TYR A 113 -2.15 -9.54 14.82
CA TYR A 113 -1.67 -9.99 16.13
C TYR A 113 -0.21 -9.62 16.32
N ALA A 114 0.16 -9.30 17.57
CA ALA A 114 1.51 -8.83 17.91
C ALA A 114 2.64 -9.85 17.61
N ALA A 115 2.32 -11.14 17.51
CA ALA A 115 3.27 -12.20 17.17
C ALA A 115 3.30 -12.56 15.68
N TRP A 116 2.52 -11.87 14.85
CA TRP A 116 2.44 -12.11 13.41
C TRP A 116 3.38 -11.17 12.67
N GLU A 117 3.86 -11.64 11.52
CA GLU A 117 4.86 -10.94 10.73
C GLU A 117 4.28 -10.57 9.37
N CYS A 118 4.63 -9.36 8.91
CA CYS A 118 4.43 -8.91 7.55
C CYS A 118 5.78 -8.40 7.05
N ASP A 119 6.61 -9.31 6.56
CA ASP A 119 8.00 -9.04 6.26
C ASP A 119 8.25 -8.99 4.74
N ALA A 120 8.76 -7.85 4.29
CA ALA A 120 9.05 -7.58 2.90
C ALA A 120 10.56 -7.51 2.66
N ALA A 121 11.06 -8.39 1.80
CA ALA A 121 12.44 -8.33 1.33
C ALA A 121 12.66 -7.19 0.33
N SER A 122 11.69 -6.96 -0.55
CA SER A 122 11.72 -5.85 -1.51
C SER A 122 10.33 -5.53 -2.03
N GLY A 123 10.13 -4.32 -2.56
CA GLY A 123 8.87 -3.95 -3.19
C GLY A 123 9.03 -2.77 -4.15
N LYS A 124 8.10 -2.68 -5.08
CA LYS A 124 7.95 -1.55 -5.98
C LYS A 124 6.47 -1.21 -6.14
N LEU A 125 6.19 0.08 -6.25
CA LEU A 125 4.86 0.56 -6.61
C LEU A 125 4.93 1.01 -8.08
N ASP A 126 4.36 0.19 -8.95
CA ASP A 126 4.24 0.43 -10.37
C ASP A 126 3.18 1.53 -10.59
N VAL A 127 3.56 2.57 -11.33
CA VAL A 127 2.70 3.73 -11.61
C VAL A 127 2.61 3.91 -13.11
N ILE A 128 1.39 3.82 -13.63
CA ILE A 128 1.12 4.05 -15.04
C ILE A 128 0.60 5.47 -15.22
N LEU A 129 1.28 6.23 -16.06
CA LEU A 129 0.91 7.58 -16.46
C LEU A 129 0.50 7.59 -17.94
N ALA A 130 -0.48 8.41 -18.28
CA ALA A 130 -0.79 8.74 -19.66
C ALA A 130 0.43 9.41 -20.30
N GLN A 131 0.77 9.00 -21.53
CA GLN A 131 1.76 9.73 -22.31
C GLN A 131 1.14 11.05 -22.74
N ASN A 132 1.79 12.17 -22.43
CA ASN A 132 1.44 13.43 -23.07
C ASN A 132 1.84 13.31 -24.54
N ALA A 133 0.89 13.48 -25.44
CA ALA A 133 1.20 13.63 -26.87
C ALA A 133 2.17 14.82 -27.02
N ALA A 134 3.32 14.55 -27.62
CA ALA A 134 4.35 15.55 -27.92
C ALA A 134 3.84 16.60 -28.92
#